data_AF-A0A963NWE8-F1
#
_entry.id   AF-A0A963NWE8-F1
#
_cell.length_a   1.000
_cell.length_b   1.000
_cell.length_c   1.000
_cell.angle_alpha   90.00
_cell.angle_beta   90.00
_cell.angle_gamma   90.00
#
_symmetry.space_group_name_H-M   'P 1'
#
loop_
_entity.id
_entity.type
_entity.pdbx_description
1 polymer ?
#
loop_
_entity_poly.entity_id
_entity_poly.type
_entity_poly.pdbx_seq_one_letter_code
_entity_poly.pdbx_strand_id
1 'polypeptide(L)' 'MRKPGDHNEIDTRLASLRAAHRALDCRIGQLTDESFVDQVALQRLKKQKLILKDRISQLESDRYPDIIA' A
#
# COMPACT_ATOMS: atom_id res chain seq x y z
N MET A 1 6.27 6.89 -31.64
CA MET A 1 7.18 7.17 -30.50
C MET A 1 6.43 6.90 -29.20
N ARG A 2 6.62 5.73 -28.56
CA ARG A 2 6.15 5.52 -27.17
C ARG A 2 7.04 6.36 -26.27
N LYS A 3 6.47 7.27 -25.46
CA LYS A 3 7.26 8.11 -24.56
C LYS A 3 7.95 7.22 -23.51
N PRO A 4 9.24 7.41 -23.22
CA PRO A 4 9.95 6.67 -22.18
C PRO A 4 9.63 7.17 -20.75
N GLY A 5 8.53 7.92 -20.54
CA GLY A 5 8.20 8.56 -19.26
C GLY A 5 7.12 7.86 -18.44
N ASP A 6 6.17 7.18 -19.09
CA ASP A 6 4.96 6.65 -18.43
C ASP A 6 5.26 5.54 -17.44
N HIS A 7 6.33 4.78 -17.67
CA HIS A 7 6.71 3.70 -16.76
C HIS A 7 7.25 4.26 -15.44
N ASN A 8 8.11 5.28 -15.51
CA ASN A 8 8.80 5.82 -14.35
C ASN A 8 7.85 6.52 -13.35
N GLU A 9 6.79 7.15 -13.85
CA GLU A 9 5.78 7.79 -13.00
C GLU A 9 4.98 6.75 -12.18
N ILE A 10 4.59 5.64 -12.81
CA ILE A 10 3.87 4.58 -12.11
C ILE A 10 4.79 3.88 -11.10
N ASP A 11 6.05 3.63 -11.45
CA ASP A 11 7.05 3.07 -10.52
C ASP A 11 7.27 4.00 -9.31
N THR A 12 7.39 5.30 -9.53
CA THR A 12 7.52 6.29 -8.46
C THR A 12 6.29 6.32 -7.54
N ARG A 13 5.09 6.18 -8.13
CA ARG A 13 3.83 6.16 -7.40
C ARG A 13 3.65 4.86 -6.61
N LEU A 14 4.03 3.72 -7.18
CA LEU A 14 4.09 2.43 -6.51
C LEU A 14 5.08 2.44 -5.34
N ALA A 15 6.28 3.00 -5.55
CA ALA A 15 7.28 3.14 -4.49
C ALA A 15 6.74 3.99 -3.32
N SER A 16 6.07 5.10 -3.63
CA SER A 16 5.45 5.97 -2.63
C SER A 16 4.33 5.26 -1.86
N LEU A 17 3.45 4.52 -2.56
CA LEU A 17 2.37 3.75 -1.94
C LEU A 17 2.92 2.61 -1.08
N ARG A 18 3.95 1.90 -1.55
CA ARG A 18 4.64 0.82 -0.79
C ARG A 18 5.32 1.38 0.46
N ALA A 19 5.94 2.56 0.38
CA ALA A 19 6.53 3.24 1.53
C ALA A 19 5.45 3.63 2.55
N ALA A 20 4.33 4.21 2.11
CA ALA A 20 3.20 4.54 2.97
C ALA A 20 2.60 3.29 3.63
N HIS A 21 2.44 2.19 2.88
CA HIS A 21 1.99 0.91 3.40
C HIS A 21 2.94 0.37 4.49
N ARG A 22 4.26 0.38 4.24
CA ARG A 22 5.28 -0.02 5.23
C ARG A 22 5.21 0.83 6.51
N ALA A 23 5.03 2.14 6.37
CA ALA A 23 4.88 3.04 7.53
C ALA A 23 3.62 2.69 8.34
N LEU A 24 2.51 2.39 7.66
CA LEU A 24 1.29 1.94 8.31
C LEU A 24 1.48 0.59 9.01
N ASP A 25 2.20 -0.34 8.39
CA ASP A 25 2.51 -1.66 8.95
C ASP A 25 3.31 -1.54 10.25
N CYS A 26 4.35 -0.70 10.24
CA CYS A 26 5.18 -0.44 11.41
C CYS A 26 4.35 0.19 12.54
N ARG A 27 3.43 1.09 12.22
CA ARG A 27 2.52 1.72 13.19
C ARG A 27 1.51 0.74 13.77
N ILE A 28 0.99 -0.19 12.95
CA ILE A 28 0.14 -1.30 13.43
C ILE A 28 0.94 -2.23 14.34
N GLY A 29 2.18 -2.57 13.97
CA GLY A 29 3.07 -3.40 14.78
C GLY A 29 3.30 -2.81 16.17
N GLN A 30 3.66 -1.52 16.22
CA GLN A 30 3.83 -0.79 17.49
C GLN A 30 2.55 -0.80 18.34
N LEU A 31 1.39 -0.49 17.73
CA LEU A 31 0.10 -0.50 18.42
C LEU A 31 -0.35 -1.90 18.87
N THR A 32 0.18 -2.96 18.26
CA THR A 32 -0.12 -4.35 18.63
C THR A 32 0.77 -4.82 19.79
N ASP A 33 1.99 -4.27 19.88
CA ASP A 33 2.94 -4.54 20.96
C ASP A 33 2.55 -3.84 22.28
N GLU A 34 1.83 -2.72 22.19
CA GLU A 34 1.31 -2.04 23.38
C GLU A 34 0.31 -2.91 24.15
N SER A 35 0.49 -3.00 25.48
CA SER A 35 -0.35 -3.82 26.35
C SER A 35 -1.83 -3.39 26.40
N PHE A 36 -2.13 -2.17 25.95
CA PHE A 36 -3.48 -1.64 25.83
C PHE A 36 -3.79 -1.32 24.37
N VAL A 37 -3.94 -2.37 23.56
CA VAL A 37 -4.31 -2.25 22.15
C VAL A 37 -5.65 -1.54 22.02
N ASP A 38 -5.63 -0.31 21.48
CA ASP A 38 -6.87 0.36 21.07
C ASP A 38 -7.42 -0.34 19.81
N GLN A 39 -8.35 -1.27 20.04
CA GLN A 39 -8.92 -2.10 18.97
C GLN A 39 -9.57 -1.24 17.88
N VAL A 40 -10.13 -0.07 18.22
CA VAL A 40 -10.74 0.83 17.24
C VAL A 40 -9.69 1.48 16.35
N ALA A 41 -8.59 1.96 16.92
CA ALA A 41 -7.45 2.50 16.18
C ALA A 41 -6.81 1.43 15.29
N LEU A 42 -6.63 0.22 15.82
CA LEU A 42 -6.05 -0.91 15.08
C LEU A 42 -6.94 -1.34 13.91
N GLN A 43 -8.26 -1.38 14.08
CA GLN A 43 -9.21 -1.66 12.99
C GLN A 43 -9.17 -0.55 11.92
N ARG A 44 -9.10 0.73 12.31
CA ARG A 44 -8.96 1.85 11.36
C ARG A 44 -7.67 1.77 10.55
N LEU A 45 -6.56 1.40 11.19
CA LEU A 45 -5.27 1.25 10.51
C LEU A 45 -5.25 0.03 9.58
N LYS A 46 -5.80 -1.12 10.01
CA LYS A 46 -5.95 -2.29 9.14
C LYS A 46 -6.80 -1.99 7.90
N LYS A 47 -7.89 -1.22 8.07
CA LYS A 47 -8.72 -0.77 6.94
C LYS A 47 -7.94 0.14 5.99
N GLN A 48 -7.18 1.10 6.51
CA GLN A 48 -6.31 1.96 5.70
C GLN A 48 -5.21 1.17 4.97
N LYS A 49 -4.60 0.18 5.64
CA LYS A 49 -3.62 -0.73 5.06
C LYS A 49 -4.22 -1.51 3.89
N LEU A 50 -5.45 -2.02 4.07
CA LEU A 50 -6.17 -2.74 3.02
C LEU A 50 -6.43 -1.85 1.80
N ILE A 51 -6.88 -0.60 2.00
CA ILE A 51 -7.11 0.36 0.91
C ILE A 51 -5.79 0.70 0.17
N LEU A 52 -4.68 0.85 0.90
CA LEU A 52 -3.36 1.06 0.30
C LEU A 52 -2.93 -0.14 -0.54
N LYS A 53 -3.09 -1.36 -0.01
CA LYS A 53 -2.80 -2.60 -0.74
C LYS A 53 -3.68 -2.71 -1.99
N ASP A 54 -4.96 -2.42 -1.90
CA ASP A 54 -5.91 -2.48 -3.01
C ASP A 54 -5.52 -1.48 -4.12
N ARG A 55 -5.16 -0.25 -3.74
CA ARG A 55 -4.62 0.75 -4.69
C ARG A 55 -3.30 0.33 -5.33
N ILE A 56 -2.40 -0.32 -4.56
CA ILE A 56 -1.16 -0.88 -5.10
C ILE A 56 -1.51 -1.97 -6.12
N SER A 57 -2.38 -2.92 -5.76
CA SER A 57 -2.81 -3.98 -6.67
C SER A 57 -3.50 -3.43 -7.91
N GLN A 58 -4.33 -2.40 -7.80
CA GLN A 58 -4.98 -1.77 -8.96
C GLN A 58 -3.96 -1.11 -9.90
N LEU A 59 -2.96 -0.41 -9.36
CA LEU A 59 -1.85 0.17 -10.13
C LEU A 59 -0.93 -0.90 -10.72
N GLU A 60 -0.69 -2.00 -9.99
CA GLU A 60 0.08 -3.14 -10.47
C GLU A 60 -0.67 -3.88 -11.58
N SER A 61 -2.00 -4.06 -11.47
CA SER A 61 -2.85 -4.64 -12.52
C SER A 61 -2.87 -3.81 -13.79
N ASP A 62 -2.88 -2.48 -13.68
CA ASP A 62 -2.82 -1.58 -14.83
C ASP A 62 -1.48 -1.71 -15.58
N ARG A 63 -0.39 -2.00 -14.86
CA ARG A 63 0.95 -2.25 -15.46
C ARG A 63 1.18 -3.70 -15.88
N TYR A 64 0.60 -4.64 -15.18
CA TYR A 64 0.73 -6.08 -15.37
C TYR A 64 -0.67 -6.70 -15.40
N PRO A 65 -1.37 -6.63 -16.55
CA PRO A 65 -2.70 -7.21 -16.70
C PRO A 65 -2.75 -8.74 -16.56
N ASP A 66 -1.61 -9.41 -16.29
CA ASP A 66 -1.42 -10.86 -16.41
C ASP A 66 -1.03 -11.57 -15.10
N ILE A 67 -1.09 -10.90 -13.93
CA ILE A 67 -0.62 -11.49 -12.65
C ILE A 67 -1.77 -11.75 -11.65
N ILE A 68 -2.96 -11.22 -11.89
CA ILE A 68 -4.14 -11.42 -11.03
C ILE A 68 -5.23 -12.15 -11.84
N ALA A 69 -4.99 -13.43 -12.13
CA ALA A 69 -5.98 -14.40 -12.61
C ALA A 69 -6.36 -15.37 -11.48
#